data_AF-A0A356KDD1-F1
#
_entry.id   AF-A0A356KDD1-F1
#
_cell.length_a   1.000
_cell.length_b   1.000
_cell.length_c   1.000
_cell.angle_alpha   90.00
_cell.angle_beta   90.00
_cell.angle_gamma   90.00
#
_symmetry.space_group_name_H-M   'P 1'
#
loop_
_entity.id
_entity.type
_entity.pdbx_description
1 polymer ?
#
loop_
_entity_poly.entity_id
_entity_poly.type
_entity_poly.pdbx_seq_one_letter_code
_entity_poly.pdbx_strand_id
1 'polypeptide(L)'
;MLGIAGALSAGFLLAVQASRGPAPAPESGPVLLAAPALDAPRRPAGPNLAQARGWCESLRALDGLRQAGHLTLRELDLRFQGTRRPVARQNLIFHVALSLPWEEACPWLERVAAGSDPDDAEDALCALAFSGEPAALAEFEAAPAESRAFPLVDRHEDHELRGRLGERAILRSYRALEVADRAPYFKMTAHLVRVRWQAHPRATHDGAQAAYGREGSREAPSRLRSRLWRAWLGRWPRHPGGDDVALRIARDLLARQRALPAARWFSRATLLPDQDVTLGALAGLLGLAEVALSEAQLDELIEWARAERSNHGLLRYVRLRRRVAREGVAAVCSWLEAESERAPDTLIARAWRARWAEPEPRGLTSGVAPLTTADPLRRLEGARISARQSQAAQEREVPRTVESWWSFGNWGQWSERGRLDPWPEAVDLDPQGLARQLRCWATLAELERRERSLAGSDPAGAADLRYKRAALLFHERRVFYPLYGGCLRSRTLPLAAEAALPSAEWSARLAELERDTRSVRHALHIFEGLAEVEWPGRDRALFSAGLACRRLLHREDWREPGEREEVIRVLVAHFERLTRELPESPLVKDARRAAAWWRRAHAYAFSSR
;
A
#
# COMPACT_ATOMS: atom_id res chain seq x y z
N MET A 1 -15.79 -18.73 -44.95
CA MET A 1 -15.59 -19.91 -44.09
C MET A 1 -15.07 -19.44 -42.74
N LEU A 2 -15.99 -19.00 -41.88
CA LEU A 2 -15.72 -18.43 -40.56
C LEU A 2 -16.42 -19.31 -39.54
N GLY A 3 -15.65 -19.92 -38.65
CA GLY A 3 -16.17 -20.72 -37.55
C GLY A 3 -15.01 -21.22 -36.69
N ILE A 4 -15.14 -20.99 -35.38
CA ILE A 4 -14.24 -21.40 -34.28
C ILE A 4 -13.15 -20.36 -33.90
N ALA A 5 -13.57 -19.28 -33.23
CA ALA A 5 -12.68 -18.44 -32.41
C ALA A 5 -13.43 -17.65 -31.30
N GLY A 6 -14.46 -18.24 -30.67
CA GLY A 6 -15.39 -17.46 -29.83
C GLY A 6 -15.90 -18.13 -28.55
N ALA A 7 -15.11 -18.97 -27.86
CA ALA A 7 -15.61 -19.75 -26.71
C ALA A 7 -14.96 -19.43 -25.34
N LEU A 8 -14.22 -18.34 -25.18
CA LEU A 8 -13.56 -17.99 -23.89
C LEU A 8 -14.10 -16.74 -23.19
N SER A 9 -15.25 -16.19 -23.57
CA SER A 9 -15.72 -14.90 -22.99
C SER A 9 -17.17 -14.82 -22.53
N ALA A 10 -17.96 -15.91 -22.48
CA ALA A 10 -19.40 -15.81 -22.17
C ALA A 10 -19.94 -16.70 -21.04
N GLY A 11 -19.10 -17.46 -20.32
CA GLY A 11 -19.57 -18.46 -19.34
C GLY A 11 -19.60 -18.02 -17.87
N PHE A 12 -19.60 -16.72 -17.54
CA PHE A 12 -19.20 -16.26 -16.20
C PHE A 12 -20.30 -15.57 -15.35
N LEU A 13 -21.60 -15.65 -15.68
CA LEU A 13 -22.60 -14.80 -15.00
C LEU A 13 -23.89 -15.42 -14.41
N LEU A 14 -24.03 -16.75 -14.30
CA LEU A 14 -25.30 -17.31 -13.79
C LEU A 14 -25.21 -18.60 -12.94
N ALA A 15 -24.36 -18.66 -11.91
CA ALA A 15 -24.44 -19.78 -10.96
C ALA A 15 -23.86 -19.51 -9.56
N VAL A 16 -24.44 -18.58 -8.79
CA VAL A 16 -24.29 -18.58 -7.31
C VAL A 16 -25.62 -18.17 -6.64
N GLN A 17 -26.63 -19.02 -6.77
CA GLN A 17 -27.78 -19.03 -5.86
C GLN A 17 -28.30 -20.47 -5.77
N ALA A 18 -27.77 -21.25 -4.81
CA ALA A 18 -28.44 -22.33 -4.07
C ALA A 18 -27.43 -23.36 -3.56
N SER A 19 -26.95 -23.20 -2.33
CA SER A 19 -26.50 -24.32 -1.49
C SER A 19 -26.13 -23.83 -0.07
N ARG A 20 -27.14 -23.57 0.75
CA ARG A 20 -26.96 -23.56 2.22
C ARG A 20 -27.46 -24.90 2.75
N GLY A 21 -26.53 -25.83 2.97
CA GLY A 21 -26.75 -27.00 3.83
C GLY A 21 -26.52 -26.64 5.30
N PRO A 22 -27.18 -27.32 6.26
CA PRO A 22 -27.07 -26.99 7.67
C PRO A 22 -25.73 -27.44 8.26
N ALA A 23 -25.16 -26.60 9.14
CA ALA A 23 -23.95 -26.92 9.90
C ALA A 23 -24.26 -27.97 10.98
N PRO A 24 -23.32 -28.89 11.28
CA PRO A 24 -23.48 -29.83 12.39
C PRO A 24 -23.25 -29.14 13.74
N ALA A 25 -24.06 -29.55 14.72
CA ALA A 25 -23.98 -29.09 16.11
C ALA A 25 -22.71 -29.59 16.81
N PRO A 26 -22.07 -28.78 17.68
CA PRO A 26 -21.02 -29.26 18.55
C PRO A 26 -21.61 -29.78 19.87
N GLU A 27 -21.53 -31.09 20.07
CA GLU A 27 -21.62 -31.72 21.39
C GLU A 27 -20.20 -31.84 21.97
N SER A 28 -19.92 -31.14 23.07
CA SER A 28 -19.13 -31.64 24.21
C SER A 28 -18.82 -30.53 25.24
N GLY A 29 -19.48 -30.62 26.40
CA GLY A 29 -18.90 -30.54 27.74
C GLY A 29 -18.23 -29.25 28.24
N PRO A 30 -18.66 -28.68 29.39
CA PRO A 30 -17.96 -27.57 30.03
C PRO A 30 -16.72 -28.08 30.78
N VAL A 31 -15.54 -27.61 30.38
CA VAL A 31 -14.33 -27.73 31.22
C VAL A 31 -14.32 -26.55 32.19
N LEU A 32 -14.78 -26.80 33.42
CA LEU A 32 -14.62 -25.92 34.58
C LEU A 32 -13.13 -25.84 34.94
N LEU A 33 -12.42 -24.86 34.38
CA LEU A 33 -11.16 -24.40 34.95
C LEU A 33 -11.50 -23.49 36.14
N ALA A 34 -11.34 -24.04 37.34
CA ALA A 34 -11.36 -23.29 38.58
C ALA A 34 -10.29 -22.17 38.52
N ALA A 35 -10.75 -20.93 38.52
CA ALA A 35 -9.87 -19.79 38.74
C ALA A 35 -9.32 -19.88 40.17
N PRO A 36 -8.00 -19.67 40.39
CA PRO A 36 -7.50 -19.54 41.75
C PRO A 36 -8.12 -18.30 42.39
N ALA A 37 -8.68 -18.48 43.58
CA ALA A 37 -9.12 -17.40 44.44
C ALA A 37 -7.89 -16.55 44.81
N LEU A 38 -7.72 -15.44 44.09
CA LEU A 38 -6.87 -14.35 44.55
C LEU A 38 -7.68 -13.61 45.61
N ASP A 39 -7.32 -13.81 46.88
CA ASP A 39 -7.65 -12.89 47.95
C ASP A 39 -7.24 -11.49 47.51
N ALA A 40 -8.23 -10.66 47.17
CA ALA A 40 -8.02 -9.28 46.83
C ALA A 40 -7.64 -8.53 48.12
N PRO A 41 -6.42 -7.98 48.25
CA PRO A 41 -6.17 -7.01 49.30
C PRO A 41 -7.12 -5.83 49.12
N ARG A 42 -7.64 -5.33 50.24
CA ARG A 42 -8.48 -4.14 50.35
C ARG A 42 -7.98 -3.05 49.38
N ARG A 43 -8.90 -2.52 48.54
CA ARG A 43 -8.64 -1.45 47.56
C ARG A 43 -7.71 -0.38 48.16
N PRO A 44 -6.53 -0.11 47.58
CA PRO A 44 -5.85 1.14 47.88
C PRO A 44 -6.79 2.29 47.50
N ALA A 45 -6.77 3.38 48.27
CA ALA A 45 -7.52 4.59 47.96
C ALA A 45 -7.41 4.88 46.46
N GLY A 46 -8.54 4.88 45.75
CA GLY A 46 -8.55 5.00 44.29
C GLY A 46 -7.78 6.25 43.87
N PRO A 47 -7.02 6.20 42.76
CA PRO A 47 -6.20 7.32 42.34
C PRO A 47 -7.07 8.58 42.20
N ASN A 48 -6.66 9.67 42.87
CA ASN A 48 -7.35 10.94 42.76
C ASN A 48 -7.07 11.54 41.38
N LEU A 49 -8.11 11.73 40.58
CA LEU A 49 -8.03 12.36 39.25
C LEU A 49 -7.25 13.69 39.28
N ALA A 50 -7.38 14.48 40.36
CA ALA A 50 -6.65 15.74 40.55
C ALA A 50 -5.13 15.58 40.75
N GLN A 51 -4.66 14.36 41.05
CA GLN A 51 -3.26 14.04 41.27
C GLN A 51 -2.63 13.22 40.14
N ALA A 52 -3.45 12.70 39.21
CA ALA A 52 -2.98 11.89 38.10
C ALA A 52 -1.97 12.69 37.26
N ARG A 53 -0.78 12.12 37.08
CA ARG A 53 0.33 12.78 36.37
C ARG A 53 0.40 12.33 34.91
N GLY A 54 -0.30 11.25 34.57
CA GLY A 54 -0.36 10.69 33.23
C GLY A 54 -1.78 10.39 32.76
N TRP A 55 -1.94 10.04 31.49
CA TRP A 55 -3.25 9.82 30.86
C TRP A 55 -3.90 8.55 31.36
N CYS A 56 -3.15 7.45 31.40
CA CYS A 56 -3.62 6.17 31.91
C CYS A 56 -4.08 6.27 33.37
N GLU A 57 -3.34 7.02 34.20
CA GLU A 57 -3.74 7.30 35.59
C GLU A 57 -5.06 8.06 35.65
N SER A 58 -5.20 9.08 34.81
CA SER A 58 -6.42 9.92 34.74
C SER A 58 -7.63 9.10 34.28
N LEU A 59 -7.47 8.28 33.25
CA LEU A 59 -8.50 7.36 32.78
C LEU A 59 -8.91 6.31 33.83
N ARG A 60 -7.96 5.76 34.61
CA ARG A 60 -8.25 4.79 35.67
C ARG A 60 -9.04 5.44 36.81
N ALA A 61 -8.64 6.65 37.18
CA ALA A 61 -9.34 7.44 38.17
C ALA A 61 -10.78 7.74 37.70
N LEU A 62 -10.94 8.16 36.44
CA LEU A 62 -12.23 8.44 35.83
C LEU A 62 -13.15 7.22 35.82
N ASP A 63 -12.65 6.05 35.40
CA ASP A 63 -13.45 4.81 35.39
C ASP A 63 -13.84 4.41 36.81
N GLY A 64 -12.95 4.57 37.79
CA GLY A 64 -13.26 4.36 39.21
C GLY A 64 -14.39 5.27 39.71
N LEU A 65 -14.36 6.56 39.36
CA LEU A 65 -15.43 7.51 39.71
C LEU A 65 -16.76 7.13 39.05
N ARG A 66 -16.71 6.74 37.78
CA ARG A 66 -17.90 6.31 37.05
C ARG A 66 -18.50 5.04 37.62
N GLN A 67 -17.69 4.04 37.92
CA GLN A 67 -18.14 2.79 38.55
C GLN A 67 -18.77 3.04 39.93
N ALA A 68 -18.34 4.09 40.62
CA ALA A 68 -18.89 4.49 41.91
C ALA A 68 -20.10 5.44 41.81
N GLY A 69 -20.55 5.82 40.61
CA GLY A 69 -21.65 6.77 40.43
C GLY A 69 -21.32 8.23 40.77
N HIS A 70 -20.03 8.55 40.89
CA HIS A 70 -19.48 9.84 41.32
C HIS A 70 -19.00 10.71 40.15
N LEU A 71 -19.36 10.37 38.91
CA LEU A 71 -18.98 11.18 37.76
C LEU A 71 -20.03 12.25 37.48
N THR A 72 -20.06 13.27 38.33
CA THR A 72 -20.91 14.46 38.12
C THR A 72 -20.06 15.67 37.71
N LEU A 73 -20.65 16.60 36.95
CA LEU A 73 -19.97 17.84 36.57
C LEU A 73 -19.50 18.64 37.79
N ARG A 74 -20.30 18.65 38.87
CA ARG A 74 -19.98 19.32 40.13
C ARG A 74 -18.71 18.75 40.77
N GLU A 75 -18.55 17.43 40.79
CA GLU A 75 -17.37 16.79 41.34
C GLU A 75 -16.12 17.01 40.48
N LEU A 76 -16.28 17.04 39.17
CA LEU A 76 -15.20 17.38 38.24
C LEU A 76 -14.76 18.83 38.39
N ASP A 77 -15.70 19.76 38.58
CA ASP A 77 -15.42 21.19 38.80
C ASP A 77 -14.67 21.43 40.11
N LEU A 78 -15.12 20.82 41.22
CA LEU A 78 -14.42 20.88 42.51
C LEU A 78 -13.00 20.33 42.41
N ARG A 79 -12.81 19.22 41.68
CA ARG A 79 -11.48 18.64 41.44
C ARG A 79 -10.64 19.57 40.59
N PHE A 80 -11.19 20.11 39.51
CA PHE A 80 -10.51 21.04 38.62
C PHE A 80 -10.01 22.28 39.38
N GLN A 81 -10.87 22.92 40.18
CA GLN A 81 -10.48 24.07 41.01
C GLN A 81 -9.40 23.71 42.05
N GLY A 82 -9.45 22.51 42.62
CA GLY A 82 -8.44 22.01 43.57
C GLY A 82 -7.13 21.54 42.93
N THR A 83 -7.09 21.34 41.60
CA THR A 83 -5.93 20.83 40.89
C THR A 83 -4.95 21.94 40.55
N ARG A 84 -3.74 21.87 41.13
CA ARG A 84 -2.62 22.78 40.81
C ARG A 84 -1.68 22.25 39.71
N ARG A 85 -1.78 20.97 39.34
CA ARG A 85 -0.89 20.37 38.33
C ARG A 85 -1.41 20.65 36.92
N PRO A 86 -0.66 21.33 36.04
CA PRO A 86 -1.17 21.75 34.74
C PRO A 86 -1.68 20.60 33.84
N VAL A 87 -0.93 19.50 33.71
CA VAL A 87 -1.36 18.33 32.92
C VAL A 87 -2.59 17.63 33.51
N ALA A 88 -2.75 17.63 34.84
CA ALA A 88 -3.95 17.06 35.45
C ALA A 88 -5.19 17.92 35.13
N ARG A 89 -5.05 19.25 35.08
CA ARG A 89 -6.11 20.18 34.63
C ARG A 89 -6.45 19.94 33.17
N GLN A 90 -5.43 19.83 32.30
CA GLN A 90 -5.61 19.48 30.89
C GLN A 90 -6.38 18.15 30.72
N ASN A 91 -5.97 17.08 31.42
CA ASN A 91 -6.65 15.79 31.31
C ASN A 91 -8.11 15.87 31.76
N LEU A 92 -8.41 16.64 32.82
CA LEU A 92 -9.79 16.89 33.26
C LEU A 92 -10.63 17.56 32.16
N ILE A 93 -10.09 18.58 31.49
CA ILE A 93 -10.76 19.28 30.38
C ILE A 93 -11.13 18.31 29.25
N PHE A 94 -10.15 17.54 28.76
CA PHE A 94 -10.39 16.59 27.67
C PHE A 94 -11.27 15.40 28.09
N HIS A 95 -11.22 14.96 29.35
CA HIS A 95 -12.12 13.93 29.85
C HIS A 95 -13.57 14.40 29.94
N VAL A 96 -13.82 15.66 30.32
CA VAL A 96 -15.16 16.25 30.27
C VAL A 96 -15.73 16.15 28.87
N ALA A 97 -14.95 16.57 27.86
CA ALA A 97 -15.36 16.47 26.45
C ALA A 97 -15.62 15.03 25.98
N LEU A 98 -14.86 14.04 26.48
CA LEU A 98 -14.98 12.65 26.07
C LEU A 98 -16.07 11.84 26.81
N SER A 99 -16.46 12.26 28.01
CA SER A 99 -17.14 11.36 28.97
C SER A 99 -18.50 11.84 29.45
N LEU A 100 -18.80 13.14 29.32
CA LEU A 100 -20.09 13.71 29.72
C LEU A 100 -21.02 13.95 28.52
N PRO A 101 -22.34 14.00 28.74
CA PRO A 101 -23.28 14.51 27.75
C PRO A 101 -22.88 15.92 27.29
N TRP A 102 -23.08 16.23 26.01
CA TRP A 102 -22.63 17.49 25.43
C TRP A 102 -23.31 18.71 26.06
N GLU A 103 -24.59 18.55 26.42
CA GLU A 103 -25.41 19.56 27.09
C GLU A 103 -24.84 19.98 28.45
N GLU A 104 -24.09 19.08 29.11
CA GLU A 104 -23.40 19.34 30.37
C GLU A 104 -21.95 19.79 30.15
N ALA A 105 -21.26 19.18 29.18
CA ALA A 105 -19.86 19.46 28.90
C ALA A 105 -19.64 20.87 28.30
N CYS A 106 -20.48 21.27 27.33
CA CYS A 106 -20.29 22.51 26.58
C CYS A 106 -20.28 23.75 27.48
N PRO A 107 -21.28 24.01 28.35
CA PRO A 107 -21.29 25.20 29.18
C PRO A 107 -20.14 25.24 30.20
N TRP A 108 -19.63 24.08 30.62
CA TRP A 108 -18.48 24.00 31.51
C TRP A 108 -17.19 24.35 30.76
N LEU A 109 -16.98 23.77 29.58
CA LEU A 109 -15.82 24.04 28.75
C LEU A 109 -15.78 25.52 28.31
N GLU A 110 -16.92 26.13 27.97
CA GLU A 110 -17.02 27.56 27.66
C GLU A 110 -16.56 28.44 28.83
N ARG A 111 -16.95 28.08 30.07
CA ARG A 111 -16.48 28.81 31.27
C ARG A 111 -14.98 28.66 31.49
N VAL A 112 -14.42 27.47 31.23
CA VAL A 112 -12.97 27.26 31.32
C VAL A 112 -12.24 28.04 30.22
N ALA A 113 -12.78 28.05 29.01
CA ALA A 113 -12.27 28.84 27.88
C ALA A 113 -12.28 30.35 28.16
N ALA A 114 -13.30 30.85 28.86
CA ALA A 114 -13.39 32.25 29.29
C ALA A 114 -12.58 32.56 30.58
N GLY A 115 -11.90 31.57 31.14
CA GLY A 115 -11.12 31.70 32.37
C GLY A 115 -9.86 32.56 32.20
N SER A 116 -9.21 32.86 33.33
CA SER A 116 -7.99 33.69 33.36
C SER A 116 -6.69 32.92 33.13
N ASP A 117 -6.71 31.59 33.16
CA ASP A 117 -5.54 30.75 32.87
C ASP A 117 -5.48 30.49 31.35
N PRO A 118 -4.48 31.03 30.64
CA PRO A 118 -4.44 30.96 29.17
C PRO A 118 -4.23 29.53 28.65
N ASP A 119 -3.51 28.67 29.38
CA ASP A 119 -3.27 27.30 28.93
C ASP A 119 -4.52 26.43 29.10
N ASP A 120 -5.29 26.63 30.18
CA ASP A 120 -6.59 25.99 30.38
C ASP A 120 -7.61 26.48 29.35
N ALA A 121 -7.59 27.78 29.06
CA ALA A 121 -8.45 28.36 28.04
C ALA A 121 -8.18 27.74 26.67
N GLU A 122 -6.91 27.59 26.30
CA GLU A 122 -6.50 26.94 25.06
C GLU A 122 -6.87 25.45 25.01
N ASP A 123 -6.67 24.71 26.11
CA ASP A 123 -7.09 23.31 26.22
C ASP A 123 -8.61 23.16 26.07
N ALA A 124 -9.40 24.03 26.71
CA ALA A 124 -10.86 24.02 26.64
C ALA A 124 -11.37 24.41 25.25
N LEU A 125 -10.78 25.42 24.62
CA LEU A 125 -11.07 25.78 23.24
C LEU A 125 -10.79 24.63 22.27
N CYS A 126 -9.65 23.96 22.44
CA CYS A 126 -9.32 22.78 21.64
C CYS A 126 -10.33 21.65 21.86
N ALA A 127 -10.74 21.38 23.10
CA ALA A 127 -11.74 20.38 23.41
C ALA A 127 -13.13 20.73 22.83
N LEU A 128 -13.54 22.00 22.89
CA LEU A 128 -14.78 22.51 22.27
C LEU A 128 -14.77 22.34 20.76
N ALA A 129 -13.70 22.78 20.09
CA ALA A 129 -13.54 22.68 18.65
C ALA A 129 -13.65 21.21 18.17
N PHE A 130 -12.92 20.31 18.81
CA PHE A 130 -12.90 18.89 18.42
C PHE A 130 -14.17 18.12 18.83
N SER A 131 -14.98 18.69 19.72
CA SER A 131 -16.33 18.21 20.04
C SER A 131 -17.40 18.72 19.06
N GLY A 132 -17.04 19.69 18.20
CA GLY A 132 -17.90 20.22 17.13
C GLY A 132 -18.61 21.53 17.45
N GLU A 133 -18.15 22.30 18.44
CA GLU A 133 -18.68 23.64 18.70
C GLU A 133 -18.24 24.62 17.59
N PRO A 134 -19.18 25.26 16.86
CA PRO A 134 -18.83 26.07 15.68
C PRO A 134 -17.93 27.28 15.93
N ALA A 135 -18.10 28.02 17.03
CA ALA A 135 -17.31 29.23 17.29
C ALA A 135 -15.85 28.87 17.63
N ALA A 136 -15.65 27.89 18.51
CA ALA A 136 -14.35 27.33 18.86
C ALA A 136 -13.68 26.68 17.66
N LEU A 137 -14.43 26.02 16.77
CA LEU A 137 -13.88 25.51 15.51
C LEU A 137 -13.33 26.64 14.62
N ALA A 138 -14.10 27.71 14.43
CA ALA A 138 -13.67 28.85 13.64
C ALA A 138 -12.44 29.53 14.25
N GLU A 139 -12.40 29.67 15.57
CA GLU A 139 -11.25 30.21 16.29
C GLU A 139 -10.02 29.29 16.16
N PHE A 140 -10.21 27.97 16.30
CA PHE A 140 -9.15 26.99 16.12
C PHE A 140 -8.58 27.00 14.69
N GLU A 141 -9.42 27.19 13.68
CA GLU A 141 -9.01 27.32 12.28
C GLU A 141 -8.27 28.63 11.97
N ALA A 142 -8.65 29.71 12.64
CA ALA A 142 -7.98 31.01 12.51
C ALA A 142 -6.66 31.08 13.29
N ALA A 143 -6.43 30.13 14.21
CA ALA A 143 -5.23 30.11 15.03
C ALA A 143 -3.96 29.94 14.17
N PRO A 144 -2.88 30.67 14.50
CA PRO A 144 -1.64 30.59 13.73
C PRO A 144 -0.98 29.21 13.88
N ALA A 145 -0.20 28.84 12.87
CA ALA A 145 0.65 27.66 12.93
C ALA A 145 1.69 27.79 14.06
N GLU A 146 1.83 26.75 14.86
CA GLU A 146 2.89 26.64 15.84
C GLU A 146 4.18 26.21 15.15
N SER A 147 5.25 26.99 15.31
CA SER A 147 6.57 26.69 14.74
C SER A 147 7.35 25.63 15.51
N ARG A 148 6.81 25.16 16.64
CA ARG A 148 7.47 24.21 17.54
C ARG A 148 7.55 22.84 16.89
N ALA A 149 8.75 22.27 16.83
CA ALA A 149 8.93 20.86 16.53
C ALA A 149 8.65 20.04 17.80
N PHE A 150 7.88 18.96 17.66
CA PHE A 150 7.60 18.04 18.76
C PHE A 150 8.51 16.81 18.66
N PRO A 151 8.99 16.27 19.79
CA PRO A 151 9.73 15.00 19.80
C PRO A 151 8.83 13.85 19.34
N LEU A 152 9.43 12.78 18.81
CA LEU A 152 8.69 11.56 18.48
C LEU A 152 8.06 10.94 19.75
N VAL A 153 6.89 10.32 19.57
CA VAL A 153 6.15 9.63 20.64
C VAL A 153 5.65 8.30 20.07
N ASP A 154 6.55 7.32 20.03
CA ASP A 154 6.29 6.01 19.38
C ASP A 154 5.42 5.10 20.23
N ARG A 155 5.46 5.29 21.56
CA ARG A 155 4.83 4.39 22.50
C ARG A 155 4.04 5.15 23.54
N HIS A 156 3.08 4.44 24.14
CA HIS A 156 2.27 5.00 25.20
C HIS A 156 3.11 5.42 26.42
N GLU A 157 4.23 4.74 26.69
CA GLU A 157 5.16 5.09 27.78
C GLU A 157 5.79 6.47 27.59
N ASP A 158 6.11 6.82 26.34
CA ASP A 158 6.67 8.13 25.99
C ASP A 158 5.60 9.20 26.20
N HIS A 159 4.38 8.94 25.72
CA HIS A 159 3.22 9.81 25.94
C HIS A 159 2.93 10.00 27.44
N GLU A 160 3.00 8.95 28.26
CA GLU A 160 2.87 9.02 29.72
C GLU A 160 4.01 9.82 30.37
N LEU A 161 5.25 9.66 29.87
CA LEU A 161 6.41 10.41 30.35
C LEU A 161 6.22 11.92 30.10
N ARG A 162 5.75 12.32 28.92
CA ARG A 162 5.43 13.73 28.60
C ARG A 162 4.41 14.31 29.58
N GLY A 163 3.40 13.51 29.95
CA GLY A 163 2.44 13.86 31.00
C GLY A 163 3.11 14.16 32.33
N ARG A 164 3.98 13.26 32.79
CA ARG A 164 4.74 13.43 34.04
C ARG A 164 5.68 14.63 34.01
N LEU A 165 6.22 14.98 32.84
CA LEU A 165 7.09 16.13 32.63
C LEU A 165 6.31 17.46 32.49
N GLY A 166 4.99 17.43 32.41
CA GLY A 166 4.18 18.64 32.33
C GLY A 166 4.06 19.23 30.92
N GLU A 167 4.36 18.47 29.87
CA GLU A 167 4.43 18.97 28.49
C GLU A 167 3.04 19.12 27.83
N ARG A 168 2.25 20.11 28.27
CA ARG A 168 0.85 20.31 27.82
C ARG A 168 0.69 20.45 26.31
N ALA A 169 1.57 21.18 25.63
CA ALA A 169 1.40 21.52 24.21
C ALA A 169 1.34 20.28 23.29
N ILE A 170 2.28 19.35 23.44
CA ILE A 170 2.28 18.10 22.67
C ILE A 170 1.13 17.18 23.10
N LEU A 171 0.75 17.19 24.37
CA LEU A 171 -0.37 16.37 24.83
C LEU A 171 -1.70 16.91 24.28
N ARG A 172 -1.86 18.24 24.19
CA ARG A 172 -3.05 18.90 23.64
C ARG A 172 -3.37 18.42 22.23
N SER A 173 -2.37 18.35 21.37
CA SER A 173 -2.54 17.90 19.99
C SER A 173 -2.96 16.42 19.90
N TYR A 174 -2.37 15.52 20.72
CA TYR A 174 -2.84 14.13 20.80
C TYR A 174 -4.25 14.02 21.37
N ARG A 175 -4.57 14.77 22.43
CA ARG A 175 -5.89 14.80 23.06
C ARG A 175 -6.98 15.29 22.11
N ALA A 176 -6.67 16.27 21.28
CA ALA A 176 -7.55 16.73 20.22
C ALA A 176 -7.95 15.56 19.28
N LEU A 177 -6.97 14.78 18.82
CA LEU A 177 -7.22 13.59 17.99
C LEU A 177 -8.08 12.57 18.73
N GLU A 178 -7.82 12.33 20.01
CA GLU A 178 -8.60 11.41 20.84
C GLU A 178 -10.06 11.86 21.01
N VAL A 179 -10.32 13.18 21.13
CA VAL A 179 -11.68 13.73 21.13
C VAL A 179 -12.37 13.52 19.78
N ALA A 180 -11.70 13.84 18.68
CA ALA A 180 -12.26 13.63 17.34
C ALA A 180 -12.56 12.16 17.04
N ASP A 181 -11.70 11.24 17.50
CA ASP A 181 -11.85 9.81 17.30
C ASP A 181 -12.75 9.15 18.35
N ARG A 182 -12.96 9.82 19.49
CA ARG A 182 -13.54 9.26 20.72
C ARG A 182 -12.88 7.94 21.14
N ALA A 183 -11.58 7.88 20.95
CA ALA A 183 -10.77 6.72 21.25
C ALA A 183 -9.37 7.16 21.69
N PRO A 184 -8.71 6.43 22.60
CA PRO A 184 -7.31 6.68 22.90
C PRO A 184 -6.47 6.52 21.64
N TYR A 185 -5.47 7.39 21.48
CA TYR A 185 -4.60 7.37 20.31
C TYR A 185 -3.80 6.06 20.28
N PHE A 186 -3.24 5.66 21.43
CA PHE A 186 -2.53 4.40 21.59
C PHE A 186 -3.47 3.25 21.99
N LYS A 187 -3.53 2.19 21.17
CA LYS A 187 -4.38 1.02 21.42
C LYS A 187 -4.13 0.35 22.78
N MET A 188 -2.88 0.30 23.24
CA MET A 188 -2.51 -0.29 24.53
C MET A 188 -3.20 0.45 25.70
N THR A 189 -3.37 1.77 25.60
CA THR A 189 -4.08 2.59 26.59
C THR A 189 -5.53 2.14 26.74
N ALA A 190 -6.23 1.80 25.65
CA ALA A 190 -7.59 1.27 25.73
C ALA A 190 -7.66 -0.06 26.51
N HIS A 191 -6.70 -0.96 26.27
CA HIS A 191 -6.61 -2.23 26.99
C HIS A 191 -6.29 -2.06 28.48
N LEU A 192 -5.37 -1.16 28.81
CA LEU A 192 -4.87 -0.95 30.17
C LEU A 192 -5.89 -0.32 31.12
N VAL A 193 -6.88 0.41 30.59
CA VAL A 193 -7.76 1.20 31.44
C VAL A 193 -9.21 0.70 31.45
N ARG A 194 -9.56 -0.29 30.61
CA ARG A 194 -10.89 -0.92 30.52
C ARG A 194 -12.08 0.08 30.51
N VAL A 195 -11.83 1.36 30.26
CA VAL A 195 -12.87 2.37 30.23
C VAL A 195 -13.72 2.05 29.02
N ARG A 196 -14.94 1.58 29.28
CA ARG A 196 -15.99 1.71 28.29
C ARG A 196 -16.23 3.20 28.11
N TRP A 197 -15.56 3.85 27.17
CA TRP A 197 -16.10 5.08 26.59
C TRP A 197 -17.56 4.79 26.29
N GLN A 198 -18.50 5.67 26.66
CA GLN A 198 -19.86 5.44 26.24
C GLN A 198 -19.82 5.32 24.72
N ALA A 199 -19.93 4.09 24.21
CA ALA A 199 -20.21 3.83 22.83
C ALA A 199 -21.61 4.39 22.65
N HIS A 200 -21.69 5.69 22.37
CA HIS A 200 -22.94 6.28 22.00
C HIS A 200 -23.43 5.44 20.82
N PRO A 201 -24.69 4.99 20.78
CA PRO A 201 -25.24 4.17 19.68
C PRO A 201 -25.22 4.86 18.30
N ARG A 202 -24.42 5.91 18.12
CA ARG A 202 -24.22 6.74 16.95
C ARG A 202 -22.89 6.46 16.21
N ALA A 203 -22.11 5.46 16.64
CA ALA A 203 -20.77 5.16 16.08
C ALA A 203 -20.66 3.85 15.29
N THR A 204 -21.75 3.09 15.12
CA THR A 204 -21.87 2.30 13.89
C THR A 204 -22.22 3.27 12.76
N HIS A 205 -21.74 3.00 11.55
CA HIS A 205 -22.06 3.81 10.37
C HIS A 205 -23.59 4.01 10.22
N ASP A 206 -24.38 3.02 10.68
CA ASP A 206 -25.84 3.01 10.64
C ASP A 206 -26.51 3.80 11.78
N GLY A 207 -25.91 3.87 12.97
CA GLY A 207 -26.47 4.61 14.12
C GLY A 207 -26.37 6.14 13.98
N ALA A 208 -25.44 6.62 13.16
CA ALA A 208 -25.27 8.03 12.86
C ALA A 208 -26.38 8.59 11.94
N GLN A 209 -27.08 7.76 11.16
CA GLN A 209 -28.19 8.23 10.32
C GLN A 209 -29.48 8.40 11.12
N ALA A 210 -29.77 7.51 12.07
CA ALA A 210 -31.04 7.51 12.79
C ALA A 210 -31.19 8.62 13.83
N ALA A 211 -30.09 9.14 14.38
CA ALA A 211 -30.14 10.10 15.50
C ALA A 211 -30.12 11.59 15.09
N TYR A 212 -29.93 11.90 13.81
CA TYR A 212 -29.74 13.28 13.31
C TYR A 212 -30.85 13.76 12.35
N GLY A 213 -31.96 13.02 12.25
CA GLY A 213 -33.17 13.44 11.55
C GLY A 213 -33.99 14.53 12.26
N ARG A 214 -33.37 15.38 13.10
CA ARG A 214 -34.00 16.61 13.59
C ARG A 214 -33.32 17.81 12.96
N GLU A 215 -34.11 18.55 12.22
CA GLU A 215 -33.78 19.67 11.34
C GLU A 215 -32.96 20.77 12.04
N GLY A 216 -31.98 21.31 11.31
CA GLY A 216 -31.30 22.56 11.65
C GLY A 216 -29.78 22.46 11.83
N SER A 217 -29.03 22.48 10.72
CA SER A 217 -27.66 23.06 10.60
C SER A 217 -26.40 22.31 11.08
N ARG A 218 -26.37 20.99 11.32
CA ARG A 218 -25.11 20.29 11.68
C ARG A 218 -24.47 19.54 10.53
N GLU A 219 -23.22 19.89 10.21
CA GLU A 219 -22.38 19.25 9.18
C GLU A 219 -22.24 17.73 9.45
N ALA A 220 -22.24 16.89 8.41
CA ALA A 220 -22.11 15.44 8.60
C ALA A 220 -20.83 15.08 9.40
N PRO A 221 -20.85 14.14 10.36
CA PRO A 221 -19.72 13.85 11.26
C PRO A 221 -18.40 13.51 10.56
N SER A 222 -18.48 12.98 9.34
CA SER A 222 -17.29 12.76 8.51
C SER A 222 -16.70 14.09 8.04
N ARG A 223 -17.53 15.04 7.58
CA ARG A 223 -17.08 16.34 7.03
C ARG A 223 -16.45 17.22 8.10
N LEU A 224 -17.07 17.28 9.29
CA LEU A 224 -16.51 17.97 10.45
C LEU A 224 -15.12 17.41 10.82
N ARG A 225 -14.97 16.08 10.89
CA ARG A 225 -13.68 15.44 11.17
C ARG A 225 -12.62 15.77 10.11
N SER A 226 -12.96 15.73 8.83
CA SER A 226 -12.02 16.10 7.77
C SER A 226 -11.56 17.55 7.86
N ARG A 227 -12.46 18.45 8.23
CA ARG A 227 -12.18 19.88 8.42
C ARG A 227 -11.26 20.09 9.63
N LEU A 228 -11.60 19.49 10.77
CA LEU A 228 -10.78 19.48 11.98
C LEU A 228 -9.37 18.92 11.75
N TRP A 229 -9.23 17.80 11.05
CA TRP A 229 -7.93 17.20 10.74
C TRP A 229 -7.05 18.11 9.87
N ARG A 230 -7.65 18.88 8.94
CA ARG A 230 -6.90 19.87 8.15
C ARG A 230 -6.48 21.06 9.00
N ALA A 231 -7.37 21.56 9.85
CA ALA A 231 -7.05 22.62 10.80
C ALA A 231 -5.93 22.20 11.75
N TRP A 232 -5.99 20.97 12.26
CA TRP A 232 -4.96 20.36 13.11
C TRP A 232 -3.59 20.36 12.43
N LEU A 233 -3.53 19.93 11.16
CA LEU A 233 -2.28 19.92 10.39
C LEU A 233 -1.79 21.34 10.08
N GLY A 234 -2.70 22.29 9.87
CA GLY A 234 -2.35 23.70 9.69
C GLY A 234 -1.73 24.29 10.96
N ARG A 235 -2.29 23.96 12.13
CA ARG A 235 -1.77 24.40 13.43
C ARG A 235 -0.45 23.73 13.80
N TRP A 236 -0.31 22.43 13.55
CA TRP A 236 0.86 21.65 13.95
C TRP A 236 1.52 20.90 12.78
N PRO A 237 2.13 21.62 11.82
CA PRO A 237 2.63 21.03 10.56
C PRO A 237 3.83 20.08 10.73
N ARG A 238 4.51 20.12 11.88
CA ARG A 238 5.67 19.27 12.22
C ARG A 238 5.39 18.26 13.34
N HIS A 239 4.12 17.98 13.60
CA HIS A 239 3.75 17.02 14.63
C HIS A 239 3.99 15.58 14.16
N PRO A 240 4.54 14.69 15.02
CA PRO A 240 4.73 13.27 14.72
C PRO A 240 3.49 12.59 14.14
N GLY A 241 2.33 12.65 14.81
CA GLY A 241 1.09 12.09 14.26
C GLY A 241 0.50 12.76 13.00
N GLY A 242 1.26 13.57 12.27
CA GLY A 242 0.80 14.27 11.08
C GLY A 242 0.53 13.35 9.89
N ASP A 243 1.38 12.34 9.67
CA ASP A 243 1.20 11.35 8.60
C ASP A 243 -0.08 10.51 8.80
N ASP A 244 -0.37 10.13 10.05
CA ASP A 244 -1.59 9.48 10.51
C ASP A 244 -2.83 10.32 10.19
N VAL A 245 -2.80 11.61 10.53
CA VAL A 245 -3.90 12.55 10.26
C VAL A 245 -4.10 12.73 8.76
N ALA A 246 -3.03 12.88 7.99
CA ALA A 246 -3.10 12.95 6.53
C ALA A 246 -3.66 11.66 5.91
N LEU A 247 -3.28 10.50 6.41
CA LEU A 247 -3.80 9.21 5.98
C LEU A 247 -5.31 9.07 6.26
N ARG A 248 -5.77 9.56 7.41
CA ARG A 248 -7.21 9.61 7.75
C ARG A 248 -7.99 10.53 6.81
N ILE A 249 -7.46 11.70 6.49
CA ILE A 249 -8.05 12.61 5.49
C ILE A 249 -8.12 11.92 4.13
N ALA A 250 -7.06 11.24 3.70
CA ALA A 250 -7.03 10.51 2.43
C ALA A 250 -8.12 9.43 2.37
N ARG A 251 -8.25 8.62 3.43
CA ARG A 251 -9.27 7.55 3.54
C ARG A 251 -10.69 8.10 3.54
N ASP A 252 -10.94 9.21 4.24
CA ASP A 252 -12.27 9.84 4.24
C ASP A 252 -12.63 10.40 2.85
N LEU A 253 -11.69 11.07 2.17
CA LEU A 253 -11.90 11.54 0.80
C LEU A 253 -12.18 10.38 -0.16
N LEU A 254 -11.48 9.27 0.02
CA LEU A 254 -11.68 8.05 -0.74
C LEU A 254 -13.06 7.43 -0.49
N ALA A 255 -13.52 7.36 0.77
CA ALA A 255 -14.87 6.91 1.12
C ALA A 255 -15.97 7.79 0.49
N ARG A 256 -15.65 9.04 0.16
CA ARG A 256 -16.51 9.97 -0.59
C ARG A 256 -16.27 9.95 -2.10
N GLN A 257 -15.56 8.94 -2.61
CA GLN A 257 -15.23 8.76 -4.03
C GLN A 257 -14.45 9.95 -4.64
N ARG A 258 -13.66 10.67 -3.83
CA ARG A 258 -12.80 11.77 -4.27
C ARG A 258 -11.36 11.31 -4.48
N ALA A 259 -11.14 10.49 -5.51
CA ALA A 259 -9.86 9.82 -5.76
C ALA A 259 -8.65 10.78 -5.90
N LEU A 260 -8.73 11.82 -6.73
CA LEU A 260 -7.59 12.74 -6.92
C LEU A 260 -7.22 13.51 -5.63
N PRO A 261 -8.16 14.14 -4.92
CA PRO A 261 -7.88 14.71 -3.60
C PRO A 261 -7.31 13.69 -2.61
N ALA A 262 -7.83 12.45 -2.58
CA ALA A 262 -7.31 11.40 -1.72
C ALA A 262 -5.86 11.05 -2.08
N ALA A 263 -5.51 10.95 -3.37
CA ALA A 263 -4.15 10.69 -3.83
C ALA A 263 -3.16 11.79 -3.39
N ARG A 264 -3.56 13.07 -3.45
CA ARG A 264 -2.76 14.18 -2.91
C ARG A 264 -2.48 14.00 -1.42
N TRP A 265 -3.48 13.59 -0.64
CA TRP A 265 -3.32 13.36 0.80
C TRP A 265 -2.52 12.10 1.13
N PHE A 266 -2.65 11.02 0.37
CA PHE A 266 -1.76 9.86 0.49
C PHE A 266 -0.30 10.25 0.20
N SER A 267 -0.08 11.06 -0.84
CA SER A 267 1.25 11.59 -1.15
C SER A 267 1.79 12.47 -0.02
N ARG A 268 0.99 13.37 0.55
CA ARG A 268 1.39 14.15 1.74
C ARG A 268 1.70 13.28 2.95
N ALA A 269 0.89 12.26 3.22
CA ALA A 269 1.10 11.37 4.37
C ALA A 269 2.47 10.68 4.31
N THR A 270 2.98 10.34 3.11
CA THR A 270 4.34 9.79 2.98
C THR A 270 5.46 10.78 3.30
N LEU A 271 5.16 12.07 3.51
CA LEU A 271 6.12 13.15 3.70
C LEU A 271 5.91 13.93 5.00
N LEU A 272 5.02 13.46 5.88
CA LEU A 272 4.84 14.08 7.18
C LEU A 272 5.66 13.34 8.24
N PRO A 273 5.94 13.96 9.38
CA PRO A 273 6.73 13.33 10.44
C PRO A 273 6.18 11.96 10.89
N ASP A 274 7.00 11.19 11.62
CA ASP A 274 6.73 9.83 12.16
C ASP A 274 7.00 8.69 11.15
N GLN A 275 6.37 8.72 9.98
CA GLN A 275 6.59 7.78 8.88
C GLN A 275 6.18 6.32 9.16
N ASP A 276 5.49 6.03 10.26
CA ASP A 276 5.07 4.67 10.62
C ASP A 276 3.93 4.15 9.70
N VAL A 277 3.15 5.07 9.13
CA VAL A 277 2.09 4.77 8.16
C VAL A 277 2.51 4.93 6.70
N THR A 278 3.78 5.26 6.41
CA THR A 278 4.25 5.54 5.05
C THR A 278 3.99 4.40 4.06
N LEU A 279 4.13 3.12 4.46
CA LEU A 279 3.77 1.99 3.57
C LEU A 279 2.28 1.99 3.21
N GLY A 280 1.41 2.25 4.20
CA GLY A 280 -0.04 2.31 3.99
C GLY A 280 -0.42 3.48 3.09
N ALA A 281 0.21 4.63 3.30
CA ALA A 281 0.02 5.82 2.48
C ALA A 281 0.50 5.61 1.04
N LEU A 282 1.70 5.06 0.87
CA LEU A 282 2.28 4.74 -0.44
C LEU A 282 1.45 3.70 -1.21
N ALA A 283 0.96 2.66 -0.52
CA ALA A 283 0.04 1.70 -1.12
C ALA A 283 -1.26 2.37 -1.60
N GLY A 284 -1.80 3.31 -0.82
CA GLY A 284 -2.95 4.12 -1.21
C GLY A 284 -2.68 5.00 -2.44
N LEU A 285 -1.57 5.73 -2.43
CA LEU A 285 -1.14 6.58 -3.54
C LEU A 285 -1.00 5.77 -4.84
N LEU A 286 -0.25 4.67 -4.78
CA LEU A 286 0.03 3.84 -5.95
C LEU A 286 -1.21 3.08 -6.44
N GLY A 287 -2.10 2.66 -5.54
CA GLY A 287 -3.40 2.08 -5.90
C GLY A 287 -4.24 3.07 -6.70
N LEU A 288 -4.31 4.33 -6.27
CA LEU A 288 -5.04 5.34 -7.03
C LEU A 288 -4.34 5.70 -8.35
N ALA A 289 -3.03 5.94 -8.32
CA ALA A 289 -2.27 6.40 -9.49
C ALA A 289 -2.17 5.35 -10.61
N GLU A 290 -1.97 4.08 -10.27
CA GLU A 290 -1.88 2.99 -11.25
C GLU A 290 -3.25 2.56 -11.78
N VAL A 291 -4.31 2.66 -10.95
CA VAL A 291 -5.57 1.95 -11.21
C VAL A 291 -6.76 2.89 -11.39
N ALA A 292 -6.98 3.81 -10.44
CA ALA A 292 -8.25 4.52 -10.33
C ALA A 292 -8.27 5.88 -11.04
N LEU A 293 -7.15 6.59 -11.08
CA LEU A 293 -7.10 7.92 -11.68
C LEU A 293 -7.16 7.85 -13.21
N SER A 294 -7.93 8.75 -13.82
CA SER A 294 -7.81 8.99 -15.26
C SER A 294 -6.42 9.52 -15.61
N GLU A 295 -6.06 9.48 -16.89
CA GLU A 295 -4.76 9.99 -17.35
C GLU A 295 -4.61 11.49 -17.06
N ALA A 296 -5.67 12.28 -17.29
CA ALA A 296 -5.69 13.70 -16.99
C ALA A 296 -5.54 13.98 -15.49
N GLN A 297 -6.19 13.18 -14.64
CA GLN A 297 -6.05 13.31 -13.18
C GLN A 297 -4.65 12.90 -12.69
N LEU A 298 -4.03 11.89 -13.30
CA LEU A 298 -2.66 11.50 -12.98
C LEU A 298 -1.67 12.61 -13.41
N ASP A 299 -1.86 13.21 -14.58
CA ASP A 299 -1.04 14.34 -15.04
C ASP A 299 -1.22 15.57 -14.12
N GLU A 300 -2.46 15.86 -13.68
CA GLU A 300 -2.74 16.89 -12.66
C GLU A 300 -2.07 16.58 -11.31
N LEU A 301 -2.07 15.31 -10.90
CA LEU A 301 -1.39 14.88 -9.68
C LEU A 301 0.13 15.04 -9.79
N ILE A 302 0.73 14.76 -10.95
CA ILE A 302 2.17 14.91 -11.21
C ILE A 302 2.60 16.38 -11.12
N GLU A 303 1.84 17.30 -11.73
CA GLU A 303 2.18 18.72 -11.66
C GLU A 303 1.99 19.29 -10.25
N TRP A 304 0.94 18.87 -9.54
CA TRP A 304 0.78 19.19 -8.12
C TRP A 304 1.96 18.65 -7.28
N ALA A 305 2.34 17.40 -7.49
CA ALA A 305 3.46 16.74 -6.82
C ALA A 305 4.79 17.47 -7.08
N ARG A 306 4.99 17.99 -8.30
CA ARG A 306 6.16 18.82 -8.64
C ARG A 306 6.19 20.11 -7.83
N ALA A 307 5.06 20.82 -7.75
CA ALA A 307 4.96 22.07 -7.00
C ALA A 307 5.19 21.87 -5.50
N GLU A 308 4.68 20.76 -4.96
CA GLU A 308 4.80 20.39 -3.54
C GLU A 308 6.12 19.67 -3.22
N ARG A 309 6.96 19.43 -4.24
CA ARG A 309 8.21 18.66 -4.13
C ARG A 309 7.97 17.30 -3.45
N SER A 310 6.95 16.58 -3.91
CA SER A 310 6.47 15.33 -3.30
C SER A 310 6.26 14.23 -4.33
N ASN A 311 6.98 13.11 -4.20
CA ASN A 311 6.72 11.88 -4.98
C ASN A 311 6.65 12.08 -6.51
N HIS A 312 7.25 13.15 -7.05
CA HIS A 312 7.12 13.52 -8.44
C HIS A 312 7.84 12.52 -9.35
N GLY A 313 9.03 12.06 -8.95
CA GLY A 313 9.77 11.03 -9.67
C GLY A 313 8.99 9.71 -9.73
N LEU A 314 8.43 9.30 -8.58
CA LEU A 314 7.59 8.11 -8.48
C LEU A 314 6.36 8.17 -9.39
N LEU A 315 5.60 9.27 -9.35
CA LEU A 315 4.37 9.42 -10.14
C LEU A 315 4.66 9.50 -11.64
N ARG A 316 5.75 10.15 -12.05
CA ARG A 316 6.21 10.11 -13.45
C ARG A 316 6.56 8.71 -13.92
N TYR A 317 7.14 7.89 -13.05
CA TYR A 317 7.43 6.50 -13.36
C TYR A 317 6.14 5.66 -13.48
N VAL A 318 5.15 5.85 -12.59
CA VAL A 318 3.81 5.24 -12.72
C VAL A 318 3.16 5.61 -14.06
N ARG A 319 3.21 6.90 -14.43
CA ARG A 319 2.71 7.41 -15.71
C ARG A 319 3.36 6.73 -16.90
N LEU A 320 4.68 6.55 -16.86
CA LEU A 320 5.45 5.85 -17.88
C LEU A 320 5.02 4.38 -18.01
N ARG A 321 4.83 3.67 -16.89
CA ARG A 321 4.35 2.28 -16.91
C ARG A 321 2.95 2.14 -17.49
N ARG A 322 2.02 3.02 -17.13
CA ARG A 322 0.67 3.06 -17.72
C ARG A 322 0.73 3.26 -19.23
N ARG A 323 1.65 4.13 -19.68
CA ARG A 323 1.88 4.34 -21.10
C ARG A 323 2.36 3.07 -21.80
N VAL A 324 3.30 2.33 -21.21
CA VAL A 324 3.76 1.04 -21.75
C VAL A 324 2.62 0.03 -21.82
N ALA A 325 1.77 -0.02 -20.80
CA ALA A 325 0.64 -0.93 -20.77
C ALA A 325 -0.39 -0.64 -21.87
N ARG A 326 -0.57 0.63 -22.25
CA ARG A 326 -1.54 1.08 -23.26
C ARG A 326 -0.99 1.08 -24.69
N GLU A 327 0.20 1.61 -24.87
CA GLU A 327 0.79 1.89 -26.20
C GLU A 327 1.80 0.82 -26.63
N GLY A 328 2.21 -0.05 -25.71
CA GLY A 328 3.28 -1.00 -25.94
C GLY A 328 4.67 -0.37 -25.78
N VAL A 329 5.67 -1.24 -25.72
CA VAL A 329 7.05 -0.85 -25.42
C VAL A 329 7.66 0.00 -26.54
N ALA A 330 7.44 -0.37 -27.81
CA ALA A 330 8.05 0.31 -28.96
C ALA A 330 7.64 1.79 -29.08
N ALA A 331 6.34 2.09 -28.91
CA ALA A 331 5.83 3.45 -28.94
C ALA A 331 6.42 4.29 -27.80
N VAL A 332 6.51 3.72 -26.60
CA VAL A 332 7.09 4.39 -25.43
C VAL A 332 8.58 4.66 -25.59
N CYS A 333 9.35 3.75 -26.20
CA CYS A 333 10.78 3.99 -26.47
C CYS A 333 10.99 5.20 -27.38
N SER A 334 10.15 5.38 -28.40
CA SER A 334 10.22 6.56 -29.28
C SER A 334 9.92 7.86 -28.52
N TRP A 335 8.93 7.82 -27.61
CA TRP A 335 8.64 8.96 -26.73
C TRP A 335 9.77 9.24 -25.73
N LEU A 336 10.40 8.20 -25.16
CA LEU A 336 11.52 8.33 -24.22
C LEU A 336 12.74 9.00 -24.87
N GLU A 337 13.01 8.73 -26.14
CA GLU A 337 14.07 9.40 -26.89
C GLU A 337 13.82 10.91 -26.91
N ALA A 338 12.65 11.34 -27.41
CA ALA A 338 12.26 12.75 -27.48
C ALA A 338 12.16 13.43 -26.10
N GLU A 339 11.65 12.73 -25.09
CA GLU A 339 11.56 13.25 -23.72
C GLU A 339 12.95 13.41 -23.10
N SER A 340 13.88 12.49 -23.38
CA SER A 340 15.23 12.59 -22.86
C SER A 340 16.00 13.77 -23.42
N GLU A 341 15.70 14.19 -24.65
CA GLU A 341 16.24 15.41 -25.26
C GLU A 341 15.61 16.67 -24.65
N ARG A 342 14.28 16.67 -24.48
CA ARG A 342 13.53 17.82 -23.94
C ARG A 342 13.84 18.09 -22.47
N ALA A 343 14.00 17.04 -21.66
CA ALA A 343 14.15 17.13 -20.20
C ALA A 343 15.33 16.29 -19.69
N PRO A 344 16.57 16.68 -20.05
CA PRO A 344 17.79 15.89 -19.82
C PRO A 344 18.06 15.55 -18.35
N ASP A 345 17.63 16.41 -17.43
CA ASP A 345 17.97 16.33 -16.01
C ASP A 345 17.02 15.45 -15.20
N THR A 346 15.99 14.89 -15.84
CA THR A 346 15.04 14.01 -15.18
C THR A 346 15.67 12.65 -14.90
N LEU A 347 15.24 12.00 -13.81
CA LEU A 347 15.68 10.64 -13.48
C LEU A 347 15.47 9.67 -14.65
N ILE A 348 14.29 9.74 -15.29
CA ILE A 348 13.94 8.90 -16.43
C ILE A 348 14.84 9.18 -17.63
N ALA A 349 15.13 10.44 -17.96
CA ALA A 349 16.01 10.79 -19.07
C ALA A 349 17.46 10.30 -18.84
N ARG A 350 17.99 10.49 -17.63
CA ARG A 350 19.32 9.99 -17.26
C ARG A 350 19.39 8.46 -17.34
N ALA A 351 18.38 7.77 -16.80
CA ALA A 351 18.31 6.31 -16.87
C ALA A 351 18.16 5.81 -18.32
N TRP A 352 17.38 6.52 -19.15
CA TRP A 352 17.25 6.22 -20.57
C TRP A 352 18.61 6.32 -21.28
N ARG A 353 19.37 7.40 -21.09
CA ARG A 353 20.71 7.54 -21.69
C ARG A 353 21.70 6.49 -21.21
N ALA A 354 21.63 6.12 -19.92
CA ALA A 354 22.51 5.11 -19.33
C ALA A 354 22.15 3.66 -19.71
N ARG A 355 20.99 3.41 -20.33
CA ARG A 355 20.46 2.05 -20.59
C ARG A 355 21.44 1.13 -21.33
N TRP A 356 22.26 1.67 -22.23
CA TRP A 356 23.18 0.86 -23.02
C TRP A 356 24.47 0.47 -22.27
N ALA A 357 24.74 1.09 -21.13
CA ALA A 357 25.82 0.70 -20.22
C ALA A 357 25.42 -0.46 -19.29
N GLU A 358 24.13 -0.79 -19.20
CA GLU A 358 23.65 -1.92 -18.40
C GLU A 358 23.85 -3.26 -19.13
N PRO A 359 24.04 -4.37 -18.38
CA PRO A 359 24.27 -5.69 -18.96
C PRO A 359 23.21 -6.12 -19.98
N GLU A 360 23.63 -6.97 -20.92
CA GLU A 360 22.74 -7.60 -21.90
C GLU A 360 21.57 -8.32 -21.19
N PRO A 361 20.30 -8.05 -21.59
CA PRO A 361 19.15 -8.77 -21.07
C PRO A 361 19.26 -10.28 -21.33
N ARG A 362 18.84 -11.10 -20.36
CA ARG A 362 18.78 -12.55 -20.53
C ARG A 362 17.76 -12.94 -21.60
N GLY A 363 18.03 -14.01 -22.34
CA GLY A 363 17.13 -14.55 -23.37
C GLY A 363 17.49 -14.17 -24.81
N LEU A 364 18.43 -13.23 -25.02
CA LEU A 364 18.88 -12.83 -26.36
C LEU A 364 19.74 -13.87 -27.07
N THR A 365 20.42 -14.72 -26.30
CA THR A 365 21.17 -15.89 -26.80
C THR A 365 20.28 -17.11 -27.02
N SER A 366 18.97 -17.01 -26.70
CA SER A 366 18.01 -18.07 -26.93
C SER A 366 17.57 -18.10 -28.41
N GLY A 367 16.93 -19.20 -28.82
CA GLY A 367 16.49 -19.39 -30.21
C GLY A 367 17.52 -20.12 -31.09
N VAL A 368 17.18 -20.28 -32.36
CA VAL A 368 17.90 -21.13 -33.32
C VAL A 368 19.24 -20.49 -33.71
N ALA A 369 19.23 -19.20 -34.05
CA ALA A 369 20.43 -18.46 -34.41
C ALA A 369 20.78 -17.44 -33.32
N PRO A 370 21.90 -17.58 -32.58
CA PRO A 370 22.29 -16.58 -31.61
C PRO A 370 22.65 -15.26 -32.31
N LEU A 371 22.30 -14.12 -31.71
CA LEU A 371 22.75 -12.81 -32.22
C LEU A 371 24.28 -12.75 -32.20
N THR A 372 24.88 -12.19 -33.25
CA THR A 372 26.35 -12.08 -33.34
C THR A 372 26.90 -11.21 -32.20
N THR A 373 28.14 -11.43 -31.77
CA THR A 373 28.78 -10.59 -30.74
C THR A 373 28.90 -9.13 -31.16
N ALA A 374 28.86 -8.86 -32.46
CA ALA A 374 28.85 -7.52 -33.04
C ALA A 374 27.44 -6.92 -33.15
N ASP A 375 26.36 -7.61 -32.75
CA ASP A 375 25.02 -7.05 -32.81
C ASP A 375 24.86 -5.86 -31.84
N PRO A 376 24.31 -4.71 -32.26
CA PRO A 376 24.05 -3.58 -31.37
C PRO A 376 23.25 -3.94 -30.11
N LEU A 377 22.37 -4.94 -30.17
CA LEU A 377 21.63 -5.43 -29.01
C LEU A 377 22.50 -6.13 -27.96
N ARG A 378 23.68 -6.58 -28.35
CA ARG A 378 24.69 -7.21 -27.48
C ARG A 378 25.82 -6.27 -27.09
N ARG A 379 25.97 -5.15 -27.80
CA ARG A 379 26.99 -4.14 -27.49
C ARG A 379 26.61 -3.38 -26.22
N LEU A 380 27.63 -3.13 -25.40
CA LEU A 380 27.62 -2.11 -24.37
C LEU A 380 28.18 -0.84 -25.01
N GLU A 381 27.35 0.18 -25.20
CA GLU A 381 27.84 1.47 -25.68
C GLU A 381 28.45 2.24 -24.51
N GLY A 382 29.69 2.72 -24.66
CA GLY A 382 30.24 3.74 -23.77
C GLY A 382 30.92 3.30 -22.47
N ALA A 383 31.20 2.01 -22.25
CA ALA A 383 32.10 1.60 -21.16
C ALA A 383 32.90 0.36 -21.53
N ARG A 384 34.23 0.51 -21.62
CA ARG A 384 35.12 -0.56 -21.15
C ARG A 384 34.83 -0.72 -19.67
N ILE A 385 33.82 -1.54 -19.34
CA ILE A 385 33.63 -2.00 -17.98
C ILE A 385 34.93 -2.73 -17.65
N SER A 386 35.78 -2.14 -16.82
CA SER A 386 36.98 -2.83 -16.36
C SER A 386 36.52 -4.17 -15.76
N ALA A 387 37.30 -5.25 -15.94
CA ALA A 387 36.96 -6.53 -15.34
C ALA A 387 36.61 -6.39 -13.84
N ARG A 388 37.23 -5.42 -13.14
CA ARG A 388 36.91 -4.99 -11.78
C ARG A 388 35.51 -4.40 -11.57
N GLN A 389 34.95 -3.66 -12.52
CA GLN A 389 33.58 -3.12 -12.43
C GLN A 389 32.52 -4.16 -12.80
N SER A 390 32.84 -5.09 -13.71
CA SER A 390 31.95 -6.21 -14.03
C SER A 390 31.93 -7.21 -12.88
N GLN A 391 33.10 -7.44 -12.28
CA GLN A 391 33.25 -8.21 -11.04
C GLN A 391 32.64 -7.48 -9.84
N ALA A 392 32.77 -6.16 -9.71
CA ALA A 392 32.05 -5.39 -8.68
C ALA A 392 30.54 -5.32 -8.92
N ALA A 393 30.04 -5.41 -10.16
CA ALA A 393 28.60 -5.48 -10.46
C ALA A 393 28.04 -6.89 -10.22
N GLN A 394 28.86 -7.93 -10.39
CA GLN A 394 28.55 -9.32 -10.01
C GLN A 394 28.73 -9.57 -8.51
N GLU A 395 29.70 -8.95 -7.85
CA GLU A 395 29.90 -8.97 -6.39
C GLU A 395 28.93 -8.01 -5.68
N ARG A 396 28.39 -7.01 -6.40
CA ARG A 396 27.16 -6.26 -6.04
C ARG A 396 25.88 -6.93 -6.52
N GLU A 397 25.91 -8.16 -7.07
CA GLU A 397 24.79 -9.06 -6.75
C GLU A 397 24.90 -9.27 -5.25
N VAL A 398 24.22 -8.38 -4.52
CA VAL A 398 23.98 -8.41 -3.08
C VAL A 398 23.98 -9.87 -2.65
N PRO A 399 24.81 -10.25 -1.66
CA PRO A 399 24.91 -11.63 -1.24
C PRO A 399 23.50 -12.21 -1.14
N ARG A 400 23.32 -13.44 -1.63
CA ARG A 400 22.14 -14.25 -1.36
C ARG A 400 21.99 -14.58 0.14
N THR A 401 22.47 -13.72 1.04
CA THR A 401 21.86 -13.48 2.35
C THR A 401 20.52 -12.79 2.10
N VAL A 402 19.56 -13.64 1.78
CA VAL A 402 18.12 -13.48 1.88
C VAL A 402 17.72 -13.32 3.38
N GLU A 403 18.55 -12.63 4.17
CA GLU A 403 18.40 -12.37 5.61
C GLU A 403 18.31 -10.89 5.93
N SER A 404 17.93 -10.07 4.95
CA SER A 404 17.26 -8.82 5.29
C SER A 404 16.13 -8.49 4.33
N TRP A 405 15.11 -9.34 4.40
CA TRP A 405 13.71 -8.91 4.23
C TRP A 405 13.31 -7.78 5.22
N TRP A 406 14.24 -7.36 6.08
CA TRP A 406 14.21 -6.21 6.98
C TRP A 406 15.08 -5.03 6.52
N SER A 407 15.87 -5.14 5.44
CA SER A 407 16.62 -4.03 4.84
C SER A 407 15.93 -3.46 3.61
N PHE A 408 14.60 -3.40 3.63
CA PHE A 408 13.90 -2.44 2.80
C PHE A 408 14.44 -1.06 3.18
N GLY A 409 15.08 -0.38 2.22
CA GLY A 409 15.69 0.94 2.40
C GLY A 409 14.84 1.83 3.30
N ASN A 410 15.43 2.16 4.45
CA ASN A 410 14.96 2.95 5.58
C ASN A 410 14.06 2.32 6.66
N TRP A 411 13.28 1.24 6.47
CA TRP A 411 12.35 0.80 7.55
C TRP A 411 13.01 0.23 8.82
N GLY A 412 14.34 -0.01 8.81
CA GLY A 412 15.09 -0.51 9.96
C GLY A 412 15.99 0.50 10.69
N GLN A 413 16.18 1.72 10.16
CA GLN A 413 17.03 2.76 10.78
C GLN A 413 16.65 4.16 10.28
N TRP A 414 15.36 4.52 10.23
CA TRP A 414 15.09 5.95 10.26
C TRP A 414 15.57 6.43 11.63
N SER A 415 16.72 7.12 11.65
CA SER A 415 17.06 7.94 12.81
C SER A 415 15.84 8.79 13.17
N GLU A 416 15.63 9.08 14.45
CA GLU A 416 14.55 9.98 14.89
C GLU A 416 14.49 11.26 14.01
N ARG A 417 15.67 11.79 13.67
CA ARG A 417 15.82 12.90 12.74
C ARG A 417 15.23 12.62 11.35
N GLY A 418 15.49 11.46 10.76
CA GLY A 418 14.94 11.09 9.45
C GLY A 418 13.41 10.94 9.46
N ARG A 419 12.82 10.53 10.58
CA ARG A 419 11.35 10.44 10.73
C ARG A 419 10.71 11.81 10.91
N LEU A 420 11.39 12.73 11.58
CA LEU A 420 10.92 14.11 11.76
C LEU A 420 11.16 14.99 10.52
N ASP A 421 12.20 14.69 9.75
CA ASP A 421 12.59 15.39 8.51
C ASP A 421 12.55 14.41 7.31
N PRO A 422 11.36 14.01 6.84
CA PRO A 422 11.21 13.01 5.78
C PRO A 422 11.72 13.49 4.42
N TRP A 423 12.10 12.53 3.59
CA TRP A 423 12.65 12.78 2.27
C TRP A 423 11.55 13.15 1.27
N PRO A 424 11.78 14.05 0.30
CA PRO A 424 10.79 14.46 -0.71
C PRO A 424 10.18 13.33 -1.57
N GLU A 425 10.82 12.17 -1.63
CA GLU A 425 10.35 11.00 -2.36
C GLU A 425 10.21 9.84 -1.38
N ALA A 426 9.00 9.26 -1.28
CA ALA A 426 8.72 8.12 -0.41
C ALA A 426 9.39 6.83 -0.91
N VAL A 427 9.74 6.79 -2.19
CA VAL A 427 10.46 5.70 -2.83
C VAL A 427 11.62 6.28 -3.61
N ASP A 428 12.84 5.92 -3.20
CA ASP A 428 14.01 6.17 -4.01
C ASP A 428 14.05 5.16 -5.17
N LEU A 429 13.69 5.63 -6.36
CA LEU A 429 13.77 4.84 -7.58
C LEU A 429 15.24 4.70 -7.99
N ASP A 430 15.82 3.53 -7.67
CA ASP A 430 17.19 3.17 -8.07
C ASP A 430 17.44 3.49 -9.55
N PRO A 431 18.30 4.50 -9.85
CA PRO A 431 18.60 4.89 -11.22
C PRO A 431 19.16 3.73 -12.06
N GLN A 432 19.92 2.84 -11.44
CA GLN A 432 20.51 1.68 -12.12
C GLN A 432 19.42 0.64 -12.43
N GLY A 433 18.57 0.33 -11.45
CA GLY A 433 17.40 -0.52 -11.63
C GLY A 433 16.48 -0.03 -12.74
N LEU A 434 16.26 1.28 -12.83
CA LEU A 434 15.50 1.91 -13.91
C LEU A 434 16.21 1.78 -15.26
N ALA A 435 17.51 2.09 -15.34
CA ALA A 435 18.28 1.94 -16.57
C ALA A 435 18.23 0.50 -17.11
N ARG A 436 18.30 -0.52 -16.23
CA ARG A 436 18.17 -1.93 -16.62
C ARG A 436 16.78 -2.25 -17.19
N GLN A 437 15.72 -1.76 -16.55
CA GLN A 437 14.37 -1.96 -17.06
C GLN A 437 14.19 -1.29 -18.43
N LEU A 438 14.68 -0.07 -18.58
CA LEU A 438 14.66 0.68 -19.84
C LEU A 438 15.51 0.01 -20.93
N ARG A 439 16.62 -0.65 -20.57
CA ARG A 439 17.40 -1.50 -21.49
C ARG A 439 16.56 -2.66 -22.01
N CYS A 440 15.87 -3.38 -21.13
CA CYS A 440 14.96 -4.46 -21.54
C CYS A 440 13.88 -3.94 -22.50
N TRP A 441 13.32 -2.76 -22.24
CA TRP A 441 12.32 -2.14 -23.11
C TRP A 441 12.88 -1.79 -24.50
N ALA A 442 14.02 -1.10 -24.56
CA ALA A 442 14.68 -0.78 -25.82
C ALA A 442 15.00 -2.04 -26.64
N THR A 443 15.48 -3.10 -25.98
CA THR A 443 15.75 -4.39 -26.61
C THR A 443 14.47 -5.04 -27.15
N LEU A 444 13.36 -5.05 -26.40
CA LEU A 444 12.08 -5.59 -26.87
C LEU A 444 11.55 -4.84 -28.09
N ALA A 445 11.61 -3.50 -28.07
CA ALA A 445 11.19 -2.64 -29.17
C ALA A 445 11.99 -2.92 -30.44
N GLU A 446 13.31 -3.07 -30.31
CA GLU A 446 14.21 -3.32 -31.43
C GLU A 446 14.03 -4.73 -32.00
N LEU A 447 13.83 -5.76 -31.16
CA LEU A 447 13.50 -7.11 -31.62
C LEU A 447 12.19 -7.12 -32.41
N GLU A 448 11.16 -6.43 -31.92
CA GLU A 448 9.87 -6.31 -32.59
C GLU A 448 9.99 -5.58 -33.94
N ARG A 449 10.80 -4.51 -34.01
CA ARG A 449 11.05 -3.78 -35.25
C ARG A 449 11.72 -4.69 -36.30
N ARG A 450 12.76 -5.43 -35.91
CA ARG A 450 13.45 -6.37 -36.80
C ARG A 450 12.56 -7.53 -37.23
N GLU A 451 11.78 -8.09 -36.31
CA GLU A 451 10.78 -9.13 -36.60
C GLU A 451 9.82 -8.67 -37.71
N ARG A 452 9.24 -7.48 -37.58
CA ARG A 452 8.32 -6.93 -38.59
C ARG A 452 9.00 -6.73 -39.95
N SER A 453 10.28 -6.33 -39.96
CA SER A 453 11.03 -6.16 -41.22
C SER A 453 11.32 -7.48 -41.94
N LEU A 454 11.40 -8.60 -41.21
CA LEU A 454 11.65 -9.93 -41.77
C LEU A 454 10.38 -10.71 -42.09
N ALA A 455 9.22 -10.32 -41.56
CA ALA A 455 7.98 -11.11 -41.63
C ALA A 455 7.56 -11.54 -43.06
N GLY A 456 7.90 -10.75 -44.09
CA GLY A 456 7.62 -11.09 -45.49
C GLY A 456 8.78 -11.77 -46.25
N SER A 457 10.03 -11.55 -45.84
CA SER A 457 11.22 -12.00 -46.58
C SER A 457 11.91 -13.21 -45.96
N ASP A 458 11.84 -13.36 -44.64
CA ASP A 458 12.42 -14.46 -43.88
C ASP A 458 11.52 -14.80 -42.68
N PRO A 459 10.46 -15.61 -42.91
CA PRO A 459 9.52 -15.99 -41.86
C PRO A 459 10.18 -16.77 -40.71
N ALA A 460 11.21 -17.56 -41.00
CA ALA A 460 11.93 -18.34 -39.99
C ALA A 460 12.78 -17.42 -39.09
N GLY A 461 13.48 -16.44 -39.67
CA GLY A 461 14.18 -15.40 -38.92
C GLY A 461 13.24 -14.52 -38.10
N ALA A 462 12.07 -14.17 -38.65
CA ALA A 462 11.04 -13.45 -37.90
C ALA A 462 10.53 -14.26 -36.68
N ALA A 463 10.26 -15.55 -36.86
CA ALA A 463 9.86 -16.45 -35.78
C ALA A 463 10.94 -16.57 -34.69
N ASP A 464 12.21 -16.64 -35.07
CA ASP A 464 13.35 -16.71 -34.14
C ASP A 464 13.52 -15.41 -33.33
N LEU A 465 13.33 -14.24 -33.94
CA LEU A 465 13.31 -12.96 -33.22
C LEU A 465 12.12 -12.85 -32.26
N ARG A 466 10.93 -13.31 -32.69
CA ARG A 466 9.74 -13.40 -31.84
C ARG A 466 9.97 -14.33 -30.65
N TYR A 467 10.68 -15.45 -30.85
CA TYR A 467 11.08 -16.36 -29.77
C TYR A 467 12.02 -15.68 -28.78
N LYS A 468 13.05 -14.97 -29.24
CA LYS A 468 13.96 -14.19 -28.38
C LYS A 468 13.21 -13.14 -27.54
N ARG A 469 12.21 -12.48 -28.14
CA ARG A 469 11.33 -11.54 -27.43
C ARG A 469 10.58 -12.23 -26.28
N ALA A 470 10.01 -13.40 -26.52
CA ALA A 470 9.35 -14.20 -25.50
C ALA A 470 10.33 -14.71 -24.42
N ALA A 471 11.53 -15.14 -24.81
CA ALA A 471 12.58 -15.57 -23.89
C ALA A 471 13.02 -14.42 -22.97
N LEU A 472 13.18 -13.20 -23.49
CA LEU A 472 13.46 -12.01 -22.69
C LEU A 472 12.35 -11.77 -21.67
N LEU A 473 11.09 -11.75 -22.10
CA LEU A 473 9.94 -11.58 -21.20
C LEU A 473 9.87 -12.66 -20.11
N PHE A 474 10.22 -13.89 -20.45
CA PHE A 474 10.24 -15.01 -19.51
C PHE A 474 11.38 -14.87 -18.49
N HIS A 475 12.60 -14.56 -18.92
CA HIS A 475 13.77 -14.49 -18.04
C HIS A 475 13.85 -13.18 -17.24
N GLU A 476 13.51 -12.05 -17.85
CA GLU A 476 13.62 -10.71 -17.27
C GLU A 476 12.31 -10.25 -16.61
N ARG A 477 12.17 -10.56 -15.33
CA ARG A 477 11.01 -10.13 -14.53
C ARG A 477 10.84 -8.63 -14.49
N ARG A 478 11.96 -7.92 -14.51
CA ARG A 478 12.02 -6.46 -14.40
C ARG A 478 11.33 -5.76 -15.56
N VAL A 479 11.04 -6.44 -16.68
CA VAL A 479 10.35 -5.83 -17.81
C VAL A 479 9.05 -5.15 -17.38
N PHE A 480 8.18 -5.84 -16.65
CA PHE A 480 6.90 -5.26 -16.20
C PHE A 480 6.76 -5.17 -14.68
N TYR A 481 7.66 -5.81 -13.93
CA TYR A 481 7.68 -5.68 -12.47
C TYR A 481 8.01 -4.23 -12.08
N PRO A 482 7.17 -3.56 -11.27
CA PRO A 482 7.46 -2.20 -10.84
C PRO A 482 8.71 -2.15 -9.98
N LEU A 483 9.57 -1.13 -10.17
CA LEU A 483 10.77 -0.94 -9.36
C LEU A 483 10.45 -0.70 -7.88
N TYR A 484 9.29 -0.13 -7.58
CA TYR A 484 8.76 0.00 -6.21
C TYR A 484 8.10 -1.30 -5.70
N GLY A 485 8.12 -2.41 -6.45
CA GLY A 485 7.42 -3.65 -6.10
C GLY A 485 7.94 -4.32 -4.82
N GLY A 486 9.18 -4.01 -4.41
CA GLY A 486 9.70 -4.40 -3.10
C GLY A 486 8.89 -3.81 -1.94
N CYS A 487 8.44 -2.56 -2.06
CA CYS A 487 7.69 -1.85 -1.02
C CYS A 487 6.26 -2.39 -0.80
N LEU A 488 5.77 -3.24 -1.71
CA LEU A 488 4.35 -3.53 -1.88
C LEU A 488 4.03 -5.02 -2.05
N ARG A 489 4.88 -5.89 -1.48
CA ARG A 489 4.59 -7.33 -1.42
C ARG A 489 3.43 -7.68 -0.49
N SER A 490 2.93 -6.72 0.29
CA SER A 490 1.74 -6.91 1.13
C SER A 490 0.46 -6.71 0.32
N ARG A 491 -0.61 -7.42 0.70
CA ARG A 491 -1.98 -7.34 0.15
C ARG A 491 -2.66 -5.95 0.37
N THR A 492 -1.90 -4.86 0.41
CA THR A 492 -2.34 -3.51 0.83
C THR A 492 -2.70 -2.57 -0.31
N LEU A 493 -2.12 -2.72 -1.51
CA LEU A 493 -2.62 -1.99 -2.70
C LEU A 493 -4.09 -2.20 -3.02
N PRO A 494 -4.66 -3.41 -2.82
CA PRO A 494 -6.06 -3.64 -3.07
C PRO A 494 -6.99 -2.66 -2.36
N LEU A 495 -6.72 -2.33 -1.10
CA LEU A 495 -7.72 -1.69 -0.25
C LEU A 495 -8.10 -0.27 -0.68
N ALA A 496 -7.14 0.51 -1.19
CA ALA A 496 -7.44 1.88 -1.61
C ALA A 496 -8.08 1.96 -3.00
N ALA A 497 -7.67 1.08 -3.92
CA ALA A 497 -8.23 1.05 -5.26
C ALA A 497 -9.60 0.34 -5.31
N GLU A 498 -9.81 -0.68 -4.47
CA GLU A 498 -11.11 -1.33 -4.27
C GLU A 498 -12.16 -0.36 -3.72
N ALA A 499 -11.77 0.57 -2.84
CA ALA A 499 -12.68 1.61 -2.36
C ALA A 499 -12.95 2.73 -3.38
N ALA A 500 -12.08 2.90 -4.40
CA ALA A 500 -12.24 3.92 -5.44
C ALA A 500 -13.03 3.46 -6.67
N LEU A 501 -13.02 2.15 -6.95
CA LEU A 501 -13.55 1.58 -8.19
C LEU A 501 -14.70 0.59 -7.90
N PRO A 502 -15.68 0.46 -8.81
CA PRO A 502 -16.61 -0.66 -8.77
C PRO A 502 -15.86 -2.00 -8.77
N SER A 503 -16.37 -3.00 -8.03
CA SER A 503 -15.67 -4.29 -7.82
C SER A 503 -15.26 -5.00 -9.10
N ALA A 504 -16.08 -4.95 -10.16
CA ALA A 504 -15.79 -5.58 -11.45
C ALA A 504 -14.65 -4.88 -12.21
N GLU A 505 -14.61 -3.54 -12.19
CA GLU A 505 -13.55 -2.76 -12.83
C GLU A 505 -12.22 -2.94 -12.07
N TRP A 506 -12.30 -2.96 -10.74
CA TRP A 506 -11.17 -3.29 -9.87
C TRP A 506 -10.56 -4.65 -10.19
N SER A 507 -11.37 -5.71 -10.26
CA SER A 507 -10.89 -7.06 -10.59
C SER A 507 -10.21 -7.13 -11.96
N ALA A 508 -10.77 -6.48 -12.98
CA ALA A 508 -10.18 -6.41 -14.31
C ALA A 508 -8.81 -5.69 -14.28
N ARG A 509 -8.73 -4.55 -13.60
CA ARG A 509 -7.48 -3.78 -13.50
C ARG A 509 -6.41 -4.46 -12.64
N LEU A 510 -6.81 -5.15 -11.58
CA LEU A 510 -5.88 -5.93 -10.77
C LEU A 510 -5.26 -7.07 -11.60
N ALA A 511 -6.06 -7.76 -12.42
CA ALA A 511 -5.58 -8.78 -13.34
C ALA A 511 -4.57 -8.22 -14.36
N GLU A 512 -4.76 -6.99 -14.85
CA GLU A 512 -3.79 -6.27 -15.71
C GLU A 512 -2.48 -5.90 -14.98
N LEU A 513 -2.56 -5.73 -13.67
CA LEU A 513 -1.46 -5.26 -12.81
C LEU A 513 -0.74 -6.38 -12.08
N GLU A 514 -1.13 -7.65 -12.22
CA GLU A 514 -0.47 -8.78 -11.54
C GLU A 514 1.03 -8.82 -11.86
N ARG A 515 1.81 -8.45 -10.84
CA ARG A 515 3.10 -7.78 -10.99
C ARG A 515 4.23 -8.70 -11.42
N ASP A 516 4.08 -10.00 -11.20
CA ASP A 516 5.13 -11.00 -11.45
C ASP A 516 4.76 -12.01 -12.56
N THR A 517 3.47 -12.14 -12.87
CA THR A 517 2.95 -13.11 -13.84
C THR A 517 2.75 -12.48 -15.22
N ARG A 518 2.55 -11.16 -15.32
CA ARG A 518 2.29 -10.48 -16.60
C ARG A 518 3.34 -10.77 -17.68
N SER A 519 4.64 -10.61 -17.37
CA SER A 519 5.70 -10.92 -18.36
C SER A 519 5.70 -12.39 -18.75
N VAL A 520 5.40 -13.29 -17.80
CA VAL A 520 5.37 -14.75 -18.02
C VAL A 520 4.15 -15.16 -18.85
N ARG A 521 2.96 -14.60 -18.58
CA ARG A 521 1.75 -14.81 -19.37
C ARG A 521 1.91 -14.29 -20.80
N HIS A 522 2.53 -13.12 -20.96
CA HIS A 522 2.85 -12.59 -22.29
C HIS A 522 3.84 -13.52 -23.02
N ALA A 523 4.90 -13.97 -22.35
CA ALA A 523 5.84 -14.93 -22.93
C ALA A 523 5.15 -16.24 -23.33
N LEU A 524 4.29 -16.81 -22.46
CA LEU A 524 3.50 -18.01 -22.73
C LEU A 524 2.68 -17.85 -24.01
N HIS A 525 1.92 -16.76 -24.13
CA HIS A 525 1.10 -16.50 -25.31
C HIS A 525 1.93 -16.44 -26.60
N ILE A 526 3.13 -15.82 -26.55
CA ILE A 526 4.02 -15.81 -27.71
C ILE A 526 4.56 -17.21 -28.01
N PHE A 527 4.98 -17.98 -27.00
CA PHE A 527 5.48 -19.35 -27.19
C PHE A 527 4.42 -20.27 -27.78
N GLU A 528 3.17 -20.18 -27.32
CA GLU A 528 2.04 -20.94 -27.86
C GLU A 528 1.79 -20.58 -29.31
N GLY A 529 1.75 -19.28 -29.65
CA GLY A 529 1.62 -18.85 -31.05
C GLY A 529 2.76 -19.34 -31.95
N LEU A 530 3.99 -19.40 -31.43
CA LEU A 530 5.15 -19.94 -32.16
C LEU A 530 5.15 -21.48 -32.27
N ALA A 531 4.41 -22.18 -31.41
CA ALA A 531 4.24 -23.63 -31.48
C ALA A 531 3.28 -24.06 -32.60
N GLU A 532 2.43 -23.14 -33.08
CA GLU A 532 1.49 -23.37 -34.19
C GLU A 532 2.09 -23.08 -35.58
N VAL A 533 3.27 -22.45 -35.63
CA VAL A 533 3.94 -22.11 -36.89
C VAL A 533 5.05 -23.12 -37.14
N GLU A 534 5.26 -23.49 -38.40
CA GLU A 534 6.40 -24.32 -38.80
C GLU A 534 7.67 -23.47 -38.91
N TRP A 535 8.63 -23.74 -38.03
CA TRP A 535 9.95 -23.11 -38.00
C TRP A 535 10.95 -23.98 -37.21
N PRO A 536 12.27 -23.81 -37.40
CA PRO A 536 13.27 -24.74 -36.85
C PRO A 536 13.33 -24.83 -35.32
N GLY A 537 12.76 -23.86 -34.58
CA GLY A 537 12.76 -23.83 -33.11
C GLY A 537 11.41 -24.17 -32.46
N ARG A 538 10.50 -24.78 -33.21
CA ARG A 538 9.15 -25.14 -32.75
C ARG A 538 9.16 -26.01 -31.48
N ASP A 539 10.12 -26.91 -31.35
CA ASP A 539 10.34 -27.71 -30.13
C ASP A 539 10.67 -26.85 -28.91
N ARG A 540 11.53 -25.85 -29.07
CA ARG A 540 11.89 -24.89 -28.01
C ARG A 540 10.69 -24.06 -27.59
N ALA A 541 9.83 -23.66 -28.51
CA ALA A 541 8.59 -22.94 -28.20
C ALA A 541 7.67 -23.77 -27.31
N LEU A 542 7.36 -25.01 -27.71
CA LEU A 542 6.54 -25.94 -26.91
C LEU A 542 7.13 -26.20 -25.52
N PHE A 543 8.44 -26.45 -25.44
CA PHE A 543 9.10 -26.66 -24.16
C PHE A 543 9.05 -25.41 -23.27
N SER A 544 9.26 -24.23 -23.85
CA SER A 544 9.24 -22.95 -23.13
C SER A 544 7.83 -22.57 -22.67
N ALA A 545 6.79 -22.90 -23.44
CA ALA A 545 5.40 -22.77 -23.01
C ALA A 545 5.13 -23.61 -21.75
N GLY A 546 5.55 -24.87 -21.74
CA GLY A 546 5.46 -25.73 -20.54
C GLY A 546 6.21 -25.16 -19.34
N LEU A 547 7.41 -24.59 -19.54
CA LEU A 547 8.16 -23.90 -18.47
C LEU A 547 7.48 -22.61 -17.98
N ALA A 548 6.79 -21.89 -18.86
CA ALA A 548 6.01 -20.71 -18.51
C ALA A 548 4.81 -21.09 -17.63
N CYS A 549 4.03 -22.10 -18.03
CA CYS A 549 2.95 -22.66 -17.19
C CYS A 549 3.49 -23.09 -15.82
N ARG A 550 4.65 -23.78 -15.78
CA ARG A 550 5.32 -24.19 -14.54
C ARG A 550 5.58 -23.00 -13.63
N ARG A 551 6.08 -21.90 -14.19
CA ARG A 551 6.41 -20.71 -13.44
C ARG A 551 5.18 -19.99 -12.91
N LEU A 552 4.08 -19.98 -13.66
CA LEU A 552 2.79 -19.47 -13.19
C LEU A 552 2.26 -20.30 -12.01
N LEU A 553 2.39 -21.65 -12.06
CA LEU A 553 2.01 -22.54 -10.95
C LEU A 553 2.72 -22.23 -9.64
N HIS A 554 4.01 -21.87 -9.69
CA HIS A 554 4.80 -21.55 -8.48
C HIS A 554 4.57 -20.14 -7.93
N ARG A 555 3.78 -19.30 -8.61
CA ARG A 555 3.69 -17.85 -8.38
C ARG A 555 2.35 -17.39 -7.87
N GLU A 556 1.28 -18.05 -8.28
CA GLU A 556 -0.05 -17.69 -7.87
C GLU A 556 -0.36 -18.35 -6.52
N ASP A 557 -0.76 -17.54 -5.55
CA ASP A 557 -1.60 -17.98 -4.43
C ASP A 557 -2.96 -18.38 -5.03
N TRP A 558 -3.01 -19.49 -5.79
CA TRP A 558 -4.23 -19.96 -6.45
C TRP A 558 -5.34 -20.04 -5.41
N ARG A 559 -6.34 -19.17 -5.53
CA ARG A 559 -7.44 -19.08 -4.57
C ARG A 559 -8.41 -20.24 -4.74
N GLU A 560 -8.49 -20.80 -5.96
CA GLU A 560 -9.39 -21.89 -6.30
C GLU A 560 -8.61 -23.13 -6.79
N PRO A 561 -8.82 -24.31 -6.19
CA PRO A 561 -8.16 -25.56 -6.59
C PRO A 561 -8.31 -25.94 -8.07
N GLY A 562 -9.41 -25.54 -8.73
CA GLY A 562 -9.69 -25.85 -10.13
C GLY A 562 -8.79 -25.11 -11.12
N GLU A 563 -8.38 -23.88 -10.82
CA GLU A 563 -7.49 -23.12 -11.69
C GLU A 563 -6.09 -23.73 -11.73
N ARG A 564 -5.61 -24.20 -10.57
CA ARG A 564 -4.32 -24.90 -10.46
C ARG A 564 -4.32 -26.22 -11.24
N GLU A 565 -5.41 -26.97 -11.17
CA GLU A 565 -5.59 -28.20 -11.94
C GLU A 565 -5.53 -27.93 -13.44
N GLU A 566 -6.23 -26.90 -13.92
CA GLU A 566 -6.23 -26.50 -15.32
C GLU A 566 -4.81 -26.18 -15.82
N VAL A 567 -4.05 -25.38 -15.06
CA VAL A 567 -2.70 -25.02 -15.48
C VAL A 567 -1.75 -26.22 -15.47
N ILE A 568 -1.92 -27.19 -14.55
CA ILE A 568 -1.16 -28.44 -14.60
C ILE A 568 -1.51 -29.25 -15.85
N ARG A 569 -2.79 -29.33 -16.21
CA ARG A 569 -3.25 -30.02 -17.43
C ARG A 569 -2.65 -29.38 -18.68
N VAL A 570 -2.72 -28.06 -18.82
CA VAL A 570 -2.13 -27.32 -19.95
C VAL A 570 -0.61 -27.50 -20.00
N LEU A 571 0.08 -27.44 -18.86
CA LEU A 571 1.51 -27.70 -18.76
C LEU A 571 1.87 -29.09 -19.29
N VAL A 572 1.14 -30.12 -18.86
CA VAL A 572 1.38 -31.50 -19.29
C VAL A 572 1.11 -31.66 -20.78
N ALA A 573 0.02 -31.06 -21.28
CA ALA A 573 -0.34 -31.08 -22.69
C ALA A 573 0.77 -30.51 -23.58
N HIS A 574 1.40 -29.39 -23.19
CA HIS A 574 2.53 -28.81 -23.94
C HIS A 574 3.72 -29.77 -24.06
N PHE A 575 4.08 -30.44 -22.97
CA PHE A 575 5.18 -31.43 -23.00
C PHE A 575 4.81 -32.69 -23.78
N GLU A 576 3.60 -33.22 -23.64
CA GLU A 576 3.13 -34.37 -24.42
C GLU A 576 3.10 -34.06 -25.91
N ARG A 577 2.61 -32.87 -26.27
CA ARG A 577 2.56 -32.40 -27.64
C ARG A 577 3.95 -32.39 -28.28
N LEU A 578 4.95 -31.86 -27.59
CA LEU A 578 6.35 -31.93 -28.02
C LEU A 578 6.79 -33.37 -28.28
N THR A 579 6.50 -34.29 -27.37
CA THR A 579 6.94 -35.68 -27.49
C THR A 579 6.26 -36.46 -28.61
N ARG A 580 5.04 -36.06 -28.99
CA ARG A 580 4.23 -36.69 -30.04
C ARG A 580 4.55 -36.11 -31.42
N GLU A 581 4.64 -34.78 -31.51
CA GLU A 581 4.78 -34.08 -32.79
C GLU A 581 6.23 -33.94 -33.23
N LEU A 582 7.18 -33.91 -32.28
CA LEU A 582 8.60 -33.69 -32.54
C LEU A 582 9.46 -34.75 -31.82
N PRO A 583 9.29 -36.06 -32.10
CA PRO A 583 9.94 -37.15 -31.38
C PRO A 583 11.47 -37.15 -31.49
N GLU A 584 12.03 -36.52 -32.53
CA GLU A 584 13.47 -36.39 -32.76
C GLU A 584 14.11 -35.19 -32.03
N SER A 585 13.30 -34.34 -31.37
CA SER A 585 13.85 -33.18 -30.65
C SER A 585 14.72 -33.63 -29.47
N PRO A 586 15.88 -32.97 -29.24
CA PRO A 586 16.72 -33.25 -28.06
C PRO A 586 16.00 -32.97 -26.73
N LEU A 587 14.90 -32.20 -26.75
CA LEU A 587 14.10 -31.84 -25.58
C LEU A 587 13.07 -32.91 -25.18
N VAL A 588 12.84 -33.94 -26.02
CA VAL A 588 11.83 -34.99 -25.77
C VAL A 588 12.06 -35.72 -24.47
N LYS A 589 13.31 -36.05 -24.13
CA LYS A 589 13.66 -36.73 -22.88
C LYS A 589 13.25 -35.91 -21.66
N ASP A 590 13.55 -34.62 -21.68
CA ASP A 590 13.23 -33.71 -20.59
C ASP A 590 11.73 -33.42 -20.51
N ALA A 591 11.06 -33.29 -21.65
CA ALA A 591 9.61 -33.12 -21.72
C ALA A 591 8.87 -34.35 -21.16
N ARG A 592 9.27 -35.58 -21.52
CA ARG A 592 8.71 -36.81 -20.94
C ARG A 592 8.88 -36.86 -19.42
N ARG A 593 10.08 -36.52 -18.94
CA ARG A 593 10.37 -36.49 -17.50
C ARG A 593 9.51 -35.45 -16.78
N ALA A 594 9.35 -34.26 -17.36
CA ALA A 594 8.54 -33.19 -16.80
C ALA A 594 7.05 -33.58 -16.78
N ALA A 595 6.49 -34.08 -17.89
CA ALA A 595 5.11 -34.54 -17.97
C ALA A 595 4.82 -35.64 -16.94
N ALA A 596 5.69 -36.67 -16.83
CA ALA A 596 5.52 -37.75 -15.86
C ALA A 596 5.61 -37.26 -14.40
N TRP A 597 6.45 -36.26 -14.11
CA TRP A 597 6.51 -35.65 -12.78
C TRP A 597 5.21 -34.91 -12.46
N TRP A 598 4.72 -34.05 -13.37
CA TRP A 598 3.52 -33.25 -13.14
C TRP A 598 2.23 -34.06 -13.10
N ARG A 599 2.11 -35.16 -13.86
CA ARG A 599 0.99 -36.11 -13.72
C ARG A 599 0.97 -36.76 -12.34
N ARG A 600 2.13 -37.16 -11.81
CA ARG A 600 2.22 -37.71 -10.44
C ARG A 600 1.90 -36.66 -9.39
N ALA A 601 2.38 -35.43 -9.56
CA ALA A 601 2.07 -34.33 -8.65
C ALA A 601 0.57 -33.98 -8.66
N HIS A 602 -0.06 -33.97 -9.84
CA HIS A 602 -1.52 -33.79 -10.00
C HIS A 602 -2.29 -34.93 -9.32
N ALA A 603 -1.97 -36.18 -9.65
CA ALA A 603 -2.60 -37.34 -9.03
C ALA A 603 -2.48 -37.31 -7.50
N TYR A 604 -1.30 -37.02 -6.95
CA TYR A 604 -1.10 -36.89 -5.50
C TYR A 604 -1.89 -35.74 -4.87
N ALA A 605 -1.97 -34.58 -5.53
CA ALA A 605 -2.65 -33.39 -4.98
C ALA A 605 -4.19 -33.48 -5.03
N PHE A 606 -4.76 -34.30 -5.91
CA PHE A 606 -6.21 -34.31 -6.18
C PHE A 606 -6.90 -35.68 -5.99
N SER A 607 -6.17 -36.77 -5.71
CA SER A 607 -6.75 -38.11 -5.44
C SER A 607 -7.29 -38.32 -4.02
N SER A 608 -7.20 -37.32 -3.14
CA SER A 608 -7.70 -37.34 -1.76
C SER A 608 -8.99 -36.53 -1.55
N ARG A 609 -9.66 -36.16 -2.63
CA ARG A 609 -11.02 -35.61 -2.66
C ARG A 609 -11.95 -36.62 -3.31
#